data_AF-A0A0M8TIH8-F1
#
_entry.id   AF-A0A0M8TIH8-F1
#
_cell.length_a   1.000
_cell.length_b   1.000
_cell.length_c   1.000
_cell.angle_alpha   90.00
_cell.angle_beta   90.00
_cell.angle_gamma   90.00
#
_symmetry.space_group_name_H-M   'P 1'
#
loop_
_entity.id
_entity.type
_entity.pdbx_description
1 polymer ?
#
loop_
_entity_poly.entity_id
_entity_poly.type
_entity_poly.pdbx_seq_one_letter_code
_entity_poly.pdbx_strand_id
1 'polypeptide(L)'
;MTEQVTTGTRWRLAGDWFDVCKCAIPCPCTFAQPPTYGDCEGVLVWHIREGNFGDVRLDDLNVLMLGSFVGNVWAGAHTDAYAAVFLDERADEQQRGALGAVFGGEAGGWPAQFGEMFHPEMRGMDIAPIHVEIDEDLATWRAEIPGRVTATAEALTGPTSPDGARVQLHNAPGAEVGPGQVATWGRATVDRAEAFGFSWERSGKSSKYFPFDWSGPD
;
A
#
# COMPACT_ATOMS: atom_id res chain seq x y z
N MET A 1 -13.19 -18.75 23.52
CA MET A 1 -12.55 -19.90 22.85
C MET A 1 -11.76 -19.28 21.72
N THR A 2 -10.51 -18.92 21.99
CA THR A 2 -9.69 -18.13 21.07
C THR A 2 -9.08 -19.11 20.08
N GLU A 3 -9.66 -19.17 18.88
CA GLU A 3 -9.16 -20.01 17.81
C GLU A 3 -7.79 -19.48 17.40
N GLN A 4 -6.76 -20.28 17.61
CA GLN A 4 -5.39 -19.94 17.28
C GLN A 4 -5.29 -19.74 15.77
N VAL A 5 -4.77 -18.58 15.33
CA VAL A 5 -4.32 -18.37 13.96
C VAL A 5 -3.33 -19.49 13.65
N THR A 6 -3.73 -20.43 12.79
CA THR A 6 -2.89 -21.58 12.44
C THR A 6 -2.11 -21.25 11.18
N THR A 7 -0.79 -21.28 11.30
CA THR A 7 0.14 -21.27 10.16
C THR A 7 -0.32 -22.30 9.14
N GLY A 8 -0.60 -21.86 7.90
CA GLY A 8 -1.13 -22.72 6.83
C GLY A 8 -2.62 -22.56 6.50
N THR A 9 -3.34 -21.63 7.14
CA THR A 9 -4.71 -21.28 6.75
C THR A 9 -4.72 -20.71 5.32
N ARG A 10 -5.57 -21.24 4.43
CA ARG A 10 -5.74 -20.71 3.07
C ARG A 10 -6.41 -19.35 3.10
N TRP A 11 -5.93 -18.44 2.28
CA TRP A 11 -6.49 -17.10 2.19
C TRP A 11 -6.35 -16.55 0.77
N ARG A 12 -7.21 -15.58 0.44
CA ARG A 12 -7.14 -14.78 -0.77
C ARG A 12 -7.61 -13.36 -0.46
N LEU A 13 -6.89 -12.36 -0.94
CA LEU A 13 -7.31 -10.96 -0.92
C LEU A 13 -7.20 -10.38 -2.33
N ALA A 14 -8.29 -9.84 -2.86
CA ALA A 14 -8.27 -9.11 -4.11
C ALA A 14 -8.83 -7.71 -3.90
N GLY A 15 -8.17 -6.71 -4.48
CA GLY A 15 -8.48 -5.34 -4.15
C GLY A 15 -7.69 -4.31 -4.93
N ASP A 16 -7.65 -3.13 -4.33
CA ASP A 16 -7.06 -1.92 -4.83
C ASP A 16 -5.92 -1.48 -3.93
N TRP A 17 -4.85 -1.01 -4.54
CA TRP A 17 -3.72 -0.43 -3.85
C TRP A 17 -3.35 0.89 -4.49
N PHE A 18 -2.97 1.87 -3.68
CA PHE A 18 -2.27 3.03 -4.18
C PHE A 18 -1.28 3.57 -3.15
N ASP A 19 -0.37 4.40 -3.64
CA ASP A 19 0.52 5.18 -2.78
C ASP A 19 0.43 6.69 -3.05
N VAL A 20 0.91 7.46 -2.08
CA VAL A 20 1.48 8.79 -2.33
C VAL A 20 2.86 8.79 -1.69
N CYS A 21 3.89 9.18 -2.46
CA CYS A 21 5.27 9.06 -2.00
C CYS A 21 6.11 10.29 -2.30
N LYS A 22 7.31 10.36 -1.69
CA LYS A 22 8.24 11.49 -1.75
C LYS A 22 8.73 11.81 -3.16
N CYS A 23 8.84 10.80 -4.01
CA CYS A 23 9.56 10.86 -5.28
C CYS A 23 8.96 11.87 -6.27
N ALA A 24 9.81 12.33 -7.20
CA ALA A 24 9.33 13.00 -8.40
C ALA A 24 8.56 12.00 -9.29
N ILE A 25 7.74 12.53 -10.20
CA ILE A 25 6.91 11.74 -11.11
C ILE A 25 7.72 11.38 -12.38
N PRO A 26 7.67 10.13 -12.87
CA PRO A 26 7.18 8.94 -12.16
C PRO A 26 8.18 8.46 -11.09
N CYS A 27 7.67 7.84 -10.02
CA CYS A 27 8.52 7.25 -8.98
C CYS A 27 9.47 6.19 -9.56
N PRO A 28 10.80 6.34 -9.45
CA PRO A 28 11.74 5.36 -10.01
C PRO A 28 11.65 3.98 -9.36
N CYS A 29 11.11 3.87 -8.14
CA CYS A 29 10.95 2.60 -7.43
C CYS A 29 10.11 1.60 -8.22
N THR A 30 9.12 2.06 -9.00
CA THR A 30 8.32 1.16 -9.86
C THR A 30 9.14 0.50 -10.98
N PHE A 31 10.29 1.11 -11.31
CA PHE A 31 11.27 0.60 -12.26
C PHE A 31 12.44 -0.14 -11.56
N ALA A 32 12.25 -0.56 -10.31
CA ALA A 32 13.26 -1.20 -9.46
C ALA A 32 14.53 -0.34 -9.24
N GLN A 33 14.43 0.98 -9.40
CA GLN A 33 15.51 1.94 -9.19
C GLN A 33 15.40 2.61 -7.80
N PRO A 34 16.50 3.18 -7.25
CA PRO A 34 16.43 3.93 -6.00
C PRO A 34 15.48 5.13 -6.08
N PRO A 35 14.93 5.58 -4.93
CA PRO A 35 14.10 6.78 -4.85
C PRO A 35 14.77 8.01 -5.46
N THR A 36 13.98 8.96 -5.96
CA THR A 36 14.48 10.18 -6.62
C THR A 36 15.55 10.92 -5.82
N TYR A 37 15.40 10.96 -4.50
CA TYR A 37 16.26 11.73 -3.60
C TYR A 37 17.22 10.86 -2.79
N GLY A 38 17.31 9.56 -3.11
CA GLY A 38 18.10 8.57 -2.37
C GLY A 38 17.38 7.97 -1.17
N ASP A 39 16.28 8.56 -0.72
CA ASP A 39 15.42 8.07 0.36
C ASP A 39 13.93 8.15 -0.02
N CYS A 40 13.12 7.34 0.65
CA CYS A 40 11.69 7.24 0.44
C CYS A 40 10.93 7.49 1.74
N GLU A 41 9.78 8.13 1.60
CA GLU A 41 8.72 8.22 2.59
C GLU A 41 7.41 8.08 1.80
N GLY A 42 6.45 7.32 2.29
CA GLY A 42 5.19 7.14 1.60
C GLY A 42 4.06 6.65 2.48
N VAL A 43 2.84 6.94 2.01
CA VAL A 43 1.61 6.33 2.48
C VAL A 43 1.24 5.25 1.47
N LEU A 44 1.07 4.02 1.94
CA LEU A 44 0.62 2.88 1.14
C LEU A 44 -0.77 2.47 1.65
N VAL A 45 -1.71 2.31 0.75
CA VAL A 45 -3.12 2.05 1.09
C VAL A 45 -3.57 0.81 0.35
N TRP A 46 -4.14 -0.15 1.09
CA TRP A 46 -4.82 -1.31 0.55
C TRP A 46 -6.30 -1.20 0.89
N HIS A 47 -7.14 -1.32 -0.13
CA HIS A 47 -8.58 -1.53 -0.01
C HIS A 47 -8.92 -2.93 -0.51
N ILE A 48 -9.40 -3.78 0.39
CA ILE A 48 -9.78 -5.16 0.08
C ILE A 48 -11.21 -5.12 -0.44
N ARG A 49 -11.41 -5.34 -1.75
CA ARG A 49 -12.76 -5.43 -2.32
C ARG A 49 -13.43 -6.74 -1.93
N GLU A 50 -12.70 -7.84 -2.06
CA GLU A 50 -13.14 -9.19 -1.72
C GLU A 50 -11.99 -9.99 -1.10
N GLY A 51 -12.28 -10.75 -0.05
CA GLY A 51 -11.24 -11.60 0.52
C GLY A 51 -11.67 -12.41 1.73
N ASN A 52 -10.88 -13.43 2.02
CA ASN A 52 -11.09 -14.29 3.17
C ASN A 52 -9.77 -14.86 3.71
N PHE A 53 -9.76 -15.15 5.00
CA PHE A 53 -8.73 -15.92 5.69
C PHE A 53 -9.40 -17.10 6.38
N GLY A 54 -9.30 -18.29 5.79
CA GLY A 54 -10.17 -19.40 6.16
C GLY A 54 -11.65 -18.99 6.00
N ASP A 55 -12.40 -19.09 7.09
CA ASP A 55 -13.81 -18.70 7.16
C ASP A 55 -14.04 -17.21 7.53
N VAL A 56 -12.98 -16.47 7.87
CA VAL A 56 -13.07 -15.04 8.23
C VAL A 56 -13.16 -14.21 6.95
N ARG A 57 -14.27 -13.51 6.74
CA ARG A 57 -14.43 -12.58 5.60
C ARG A 57 -13.69 -11.27 5.86
N LEU A 58 -13.05 -10.74 4.83
CA LEU A 58 -12.25 -9.51 4.86
C LEU A 58 -12.68 -8.48 3.82
N ASP A 59 -13.85 -8.68 3.20
CA ASP A 59 -14.46 -7.76 2.23
C ASP A 59 -14.61 -6.34 2.80
N ASP A 60 -14.39 -5.35 1.94
CA ASP A 60 -14.57 -3.93 2.21
C ASP A 60 -13.76 -3.41 3.43
N LEU A 61 -12.61 -4.01 3.72
CA LEU A 61 -11.70 -3.55 4.78
C LEU A 61 -10.46 -2.86 4.21
N ASN A 62 -9.92 -1.92 4.98
CA ASN A 62 -8.75 -1.15 4.60
C ASN A 62 -7.54 -1.48 5.49
N VAL A 63 -6.34 -1.34 4.90
CA VAL A 63 -5.07 -1.32 5.63
C VAL A 63 -4.26 -0.15 5.11
N LEU A 64 -3.64 0.62 6.00
CA LEU A 64 -2.76 1.72 5.62
C LEU A 64 -1.41 1.55 6.31
N MET A 65 -0.34 1.77 5.56
CA MET A 65 1.03 1.76 6.08
C MET A 65 1.71 3.09 5.79
N LEU A 66 2.39 3.63 6.80
CA LEU A 66 3.43 4.64 6.62
C LEU A 66 4.77 3.90 6.52
N GLY A 67 5.55 4.19 5.50
CA GLY A 67 6.85 3.57 5.29
C GLY A 67 7.93 4.60 4.97
N SER A 68 9.15 4.34 5.43
CA SER A 68 10.35 5.08 5.00
C SER A 68 11.57 4.17 4.88
N PHE A 69 12.52 4.54 4.05
CA PHE A 69 13.84 3.88 3.93
C PHE A 69 14.84 4.75 3.19
N VAL A 70 16.13 4.41 3.29
CA VAL A 70 17.22 5.00 2.49
C VAL A 70 17.80 3.92 1.58
N GLY A 71 18.08 4.23 0.31
CA GLY A 71 18.68 3.29 -0.65
C GLY A 71 17.67 2.59 -1.57
N ASN A 72 17.99 1.40 -2.06
CA ASN A 72 17.14 0.65 -3.01
C ASN A 72 16.63 -0.66 -2.41
N VAL A 73 15.35 -0.68 -2.03
CA VAL A 73 14.68 -1.85 -1.44
C VAL A 73 14.65 -3.06 -2.38
N TRP A 74 14.47 -2.84 -3.69
CA TRP A 74 14.39 -3.93 -4.68
C TRP A 74 15.72 -4.63 -4.92
N ALA A 75 16.83 -3.94 -4.62
CA ALA A 75 18.18 -4.49 -4.73
C ALA A 75 18.69 -5.08 -3.40
N GLY A 76 17.89 -5.04 -2.33
CA GLY A 76 18.35 -5.38 -0.97
C GLY A 76 19.47 -4.47 -0.45
N ALA A 77 19.57 -3.25 -0.99
CA ALA A 77 20.63 -2.28 -0.70
C ALA A 77 20.02 -1.04 -0.06
N HIS A 78 19.22 -1.23 0.99
CA HIS A 78 18.56 -0.20 1.76
C HIS A 78 18.89 -0.29 3.26
N THR A 79 18.74 0.84 3.95
CA THR A 79 18.91 0.98 5.40
C THR A 79 17.78 1.81 5.97
N ASP A 80 17.71 1.88 7.30
CA ASP A 80 16.79 2.78 8.02
C ASP A 80 15.33 2.58 7.59
N ALA A 81 14.96 1.32 7.36
CA ALA A 81 13.62 0.92 7.00
C ALA A 81 12.72 1.01 8.23
N TYR A 82 11.67 1.83 8.15
CA TYR A 82 10.69 2.00 9.22
C TYR A 82 9.29 1.84 8.66
N ALA A 83 8.39 1.27 9.47
CA ALA A 83 6.99 1.16 9.12
C ALA A 83 6.08 1.43 10.33
N ALA A 84 4.88 1.94 10.06
CA ALA A 84 3.76 1.91 11.00
C ALA A 84 2.48 1.56 10.25
N VAL A 85 1.60 0.79 10.90
CA VAL A 85 0.40 0.25 10.26
C VAL A 85 -0.86 0.73 10.97
N PHE A 86 -1.89 1.01 10.19
CA PHE A 86 -3.25 1.22 10.67
C PHE A 86 -4.14 0.11 10.13
N LEU A 87 -4.93 -0.47 11.03
CA LEU A 87 -6.01 -1.39 10.68
C LEU A 87 -7.35 -0.65 10.77
N ASP A 88 -8.26 -0.97 9.85
CA ASP A 88 -9.60 -0.40 9.82
C ASP A 88 -10.38 -0.71 11.10
N GLU A 89 -10.95 0.33 11.74
CA GLU A 89 -11.75 0.18 12.96
C GLU A 89 -13.01 -0.66 12.78
N ARG A 90 -13.49 -0.78 11.54
CA ARG A 90 -14.65 -1.62 11.19
C ARG A 90 -14.34 -3.12 11.30
N ALA A 91 -13.07 -3.50 11.23
CA ALA A 91 -12.66 -4.89 11.37
C ALA A 91 -12.88 -5.35 12.82
N ASP A 92 -13.57 -6.47 13.03
CA ASP A 92 -13.71 -7.09 14.35
C ASP A 92 -12.40 -7.76 14.82
N GLU A 93 -12.42 -8.41 15.98
CA GLU A 93 -11.22 -9.05 16.55
C GLU A 93 -10.65 -10.17 15.66
N GLN A 94 -11.50 -10.99 15.05
CA GLN A 94 -11.06 -12.08 14.17
C GLN A 94 -10.50 -11.53 12.87
N GLN A 95 -11.16 -10.52 12.30
CA GLN A 95 -10.71 -9.83 11.09
C GLN A 95 -9.38 -9.13 11.33
N ARG A 96 -9.19 -8.44 12.47
CA ARG A 96 -7.89 -7.83 12.81
C ARG A 96 -6.78 -8.86 12.98
N GLY A 97 -7.08 -10.01 13.59
CA GLY A 97 -6.13 -11.13 13.68
C GLY A 97 -5.74 -11.64 12.30
N ALA A 98 -6.71 -11.83 11.40
CA ALA A 98 -6.47 -12.27 10.03
C ALA A 98 -5.69 -11.23 9.19
N LEU A 99 -6.04 -9.95 9.29
CA LEU A 99 -5.30 -8.86 8.65
C LEU A 99 -3.86 -8.80 9.17
N GLY A 100 -3.66 -8.93 10.48
CA GLY A 100 -2.34 -9.00 11.08
C GLY A 100 -1.51 -10.18 10.55
N ALA A 101 -2.12 -11.37 10.44
CA ALA A 101 -1.44 -12.56 9.92
C ALA A 101 -1.04 -12.39 8.44
N VAL A 102 -1.91 -11.81 7.60
CA VAL A 102 -1.61 -11.59 6.18
C VAL A 102 -0.60 -10.46 5.98
N PHE A 103 -0.89 -9.25 6.46
CA PHE A 103 -0.02 -8.08 6.25
C PHE A 103 1.27 -8.12 7.07
N GLY A 104 1.30 -8.90 8.16
CA GLY A 104 2.52 -9.21 8.92
C GLY A 104 3.37 -10.31 8.29
N GLY A 105 2.89 -10.99 7.24
CA GLY A 105 3.63 -12.02 6.51
C GLY A 105 3.55 -13.43 7.10
N GLU A 106 2.97 -13.62 8.29
CA GLU A 106 2.82 -14.94 8.93
C GLU A 106 2.00 -15.93 8.09
N ALA A 107 1.10 -15.41 7.26
CA ALA A 107 0.24 -16.19 6.38
C ALA A 107 0.92 -16.61 5.05
N GLY A 108 2.16 -16.20 4.79
CA GLY A 108 2.86 -16.49 3.54
C GLY A 108 2.45 -15.58 2.37
N GLY A 109 2.63 -16.09 1.14
CA GLY A 109 2.31 -15.37 -0.09
C GLY A 109 3.15 -14.10 -0.32
N TRP A 110 2.65 -13.22 -1.20
CA TRP A 110 3.34 -11.97 -1.54
C TRP A 110 3.62 -11.03 -0.34
N PRO A 111 2.69 -10.83 0.62
CA PRO A 111 2.95 -10.01 1.80
C PRO A 111 4.16 -10.46 2.61
N ALA A 112 4.38 -11.77 2.75
CA ALA A 112 5.56 -12.31 3.42
C ALA A 112 6.85 -11.95 2.66
N GLN A 113 6.87 -12.15 1.35
CA GLN A 113 8.02 -11.80 0.51
C GLN A 113 8.33 -10.29 0.53
N PHE A 114 7.29 -9.46 0.49
CA PHE A 114 7.42 -8.01 0.59
C PHE A 114 7.96 -7.61 1.97
N GLY A 115 7.46 -8.23 3.05
CA GLY A 115 7.92 -8.00 4.42
C GLY A 115 9.38 -8.42 4.63
N GLU A 116 9.79 -9.58 4.10
CA GLU A 116 11.19 -10.04 4.15
C GLU A 116 12.13 -9.12 3.36
N MET A 117 11.70 -8.65 2.19
CA MET A 117 12.47 -7.72 1.37
C MET A 117 12.58 -6.35 2.04
N PHE A 118 11.47 -5.80 2.54
CA PHE A 118 11.46 -4.45 3.12
C PHE A 118 12.10 -4.41 4.51
N HIS A 119 11.87 -5.46 5.31
CA HIS A 119 12.40 -5.69 6.66
C HIS A 119 12.44 -4.43 7.55
N PRO A 120 11.28 -3.78 7.81
CA PRO A 120 11.23 -2.54 8.55
C PRO A 120 11.32 -2.76 10.07
N GLU A 121 11.87 -1.79 10.78
CA GLU A 121 11.60 -1.60 12.20
C GLU A 121 10.20 -1.00 12.37
N MET A 122 9.33 -1.72 13.12
CA MET A 122 7.96 -1.29 13.38
C MET A 122 7.92 -0.18 14.43
N ARG A 123 7.51 1.02 14.03
CA ARG A 123 7.32 2.18 14.93
C ARG A 123 5.99 2.19 15.65
N GLY A 124 5.01 1.43 15.17
CA GLY A 124 3.74 1.26 15.84
C GLY A 124 2.65 0.67 14.97
N MET A 125 1.55 0.33 15.63
CA MET A 125 0.31 -0.11 15.01
C MET A 125 -0.85 0.49 15.79
N ASP A 126 -1.91 0.91 15.10
CA ASP A 126 -3.16 1.36 15.73
C ASP A 126 -4.38 0.94 14.90
N ILE A 127 -5.55 0.99 15.54
CA ILE A 127 -6.85 0.80 14.91
C ILE A 127 -7.46 2.18 14.70
N ALA A 128 -7.92 2.49 13.48
CA ALA A 128 -8.38 3.84 13.15
C ALA A 128 -9.53 3.84 12.12
N PRO A 129 -10.33 4.92 12.05
CA PRO A 129 -11.24 5.17 10.94
C PRO A 129 -10.43 5.45 9.68
N ILE A 130 -10.29 4.44 8.82
CA ILE A 130 -9.64 4.56 7.51
C ILE A 130 -10.73 4.73 6.46
N HIS A 131 -10.81 5.92 5.86
CA HIS A 131 -11.72 6.20 4.76
C HIS A 131 -10.93 6.09 3.45
N VAL A 132 -11.40 5.26 2.52
CA VAL A 132 -10.80 5.09 1.19
C VAL A 132 -11.86 5.32 0.12
N GLU A 133 -11.50 6.10 -0.89
CA GLU A 133 -12.33 6.39 -2.07
C GLU A 133 -11.45 6.24 -3.30
N ILE A 134 -11.90 5.45 -4.28
CA ILE A 134 -11.20 5.22 -5.55
C ILE A 134 -12.28 5.28 -6.63
N ASP A 135 -12.13 6.20 -7.59
CA ASP A 135 -13.08 6.30 -8.69
C ASP A 135 -13.02 5.04 -9.57
N GLU A 136 -14.17 4.57 -10.06
CA GLU A 136 -14.23 3.40 -10.94
C GLU A 136 -13.40 3.56 -12.23
N ASP A 137 -13.29 4.80 -12.73
CA ASP A 137 -12.48 5.12 -13.90
C ASP A 137 -11.02 5.47 -13.55
N LEU A 138 -10.64 5.35 -12.27
CA LEU A 138 -9.35 5.74 -11.71
C LEU A 138 -8.97 7.20 -11.99
N ALA A 139 -9.94 8.12 -12.10
CA ALA A 139 -9.64 9.55 -12.23
C ALA A 139 -9.00 10.11 -10.95
N THR A 140 -9.52 9.70 -9.79
CA THR A 140 -8.98 10.07 -8.48
C THR A 140 -8.95 8.89 -7.52
N TRP A 141 -8.07 9.00 -6.52
CA TRP A 141 -8.06 8.10 -5.36
C TRP A 141 -7.60 8.85 -4.10
N ARG A 142 -8.17 8.47 -2.96
CA ARG A 142 -7.99 9.14 -1.68
C ARG A 142 -8.03 8.15 -0.52
N ALA A 143 -7.20 8.42 0.49
CA ALA A 143 -7.34 7.86 1.83
C ALA A 143 -7.23 8.95 2.90
N GLU A 144 -7.97 8.78 3.98
CA GLU A 144 -7.92 9.65 5.14
C GLU A 144 -8.01 8.86 6.44
N ILE A 145 -7.15 9.23 7.38
CA ILE A 145 -7.29 8.94 8.80
C ILE A 145 -7.38 10.30 9.51
N PRO A 146 -8.55 10.71 10.02
CA PRO A 146 -8.76 12.04 10.58
C PRO A 146 -7.66 12.48 11.55
N GLY A 147 -7.09 13.65 11.28
CA GLY A 147 -6.00 14.24 12.07
C GLY A 147 -4.61 13.63 11.84
N ARG A 148 -4.51 12.40 11.30
CA ARG A 148 -3.23 11.66 11.22
C ARG A 148 -2.68 11.54 9.80
N VAL A 149 -3.49 11.11 8.83
CA VAL A 149 -3.02 10.85 7.46
C VAL A 149 -4.03 11.39 6.46
N THR A 150 -3.54 12.02 5.39
CA THR A 150 -4.35 12.39 4.22
C THR A 150 -3.52 12.15 2.97
N ALA A 151 -3.98 11.23 2.13
CA ALA A 151 -3.38 10.89 0.85
C ALA A 151 -4.45 11.11 -0.23
N THR A 152 -4.17 11.96 -1.22
CA THR A 152 -5.09 12.19 -2.34
C THR A 152 -4.29 12.36 -3.60
N ALA A 153 -4.74 11.75 -4.68
CA ALA A 153 -4.12 11.88 -5.98
C ALA A 153 -5.15 11.89 -7.10
N GLU A 154 -4.71 12.42 -8.22
CA GLU A 154 -5.41 12.41 -9.50
C GLU A 154 -4.57 11.66 -10.53
N ALA A 155 -5.23 11.01 -11.49
CA ALA A 155 -4.54 10.34 -12.58
C ALA A 155 -3.70 11.31 -13.40
N LEU A 156 -2.53 10.86 -13.84
CA LEU A 156 -1.74 11.62 -14.79
C LEU A 156 -2.45 11.70 -16.14
N THR A 157 -2.47 12.91 -16.69
CA THR A 157 -2.83 13.20 -18.07
C THR A 157 -1.88 14.27 -18.61
N GLY A 158 -1.99 14.61 -19.89
CA GLY A 158 -1.13 15.59 -20.54
C GLY A 158 -1.64 16.03 -21.90
N PRO A 159 -1.00 17.03 -22.52
CA PRO A 159 -1.46 17.65 -23.77
C PRO A 159 -1.48 16.68 -24.98
N THR A 160 -0.85 15.51 -24.85
CA THR A 160 -0.78 14.47 -25.89
C THR A 160 -1.51 13.19 -25.49
N SER A 161 -2.09 13.13 -24.28
CA SER A 161 -2.88 11.99 -23.85
C SER A 161 -4.27 12.06 -24.50
N PRO A 162 -4.80 10.95 -25.04
CA PRO A 162 -6.20 10.92 -25.46
C PRO A 162 -7.13 11.22 -24.28
N ASP A 163 -8.26 11.88 -24.55
CA ASP A 163 -9.26 12.15 -23.54
C ASP A 163 -9.72 10.86 -22.85
N GLY A 164 -9.73 10.87 -21.51
CA GLY A 164 -10.11 9.72 -20.69
C GLY A 164 -9.07 8.60 -20.60
N ALA A 165 -7.97 8.65 -21.35
CA ALA A 165 -6.91 7.64 -21.24
C ALA A 165 -6.12 7.81 -19.94
N ARG A 166 -5.71 6.69 -19.35
CA ARG A 166 -4.83 6.65 -18.17
C ARG A 166 -3.39 6.37 -18.59
N VAL A 167 -2.44 7.05 -17.93
CA VAL A 167 -1.02 6.75 -18.11
C VAL A 167 -0.72 5.45 -17.38
N GLN A 168 -0.49 4.38 -18.12
CA GLN A 168 -0.33 3.03 -17.56
C GLN A 168 1.06 2.44 -17.82
N LEU A 169 1.52 1.62 -16.88
CA LEU A 169 2.71 0.80 -17.02
C LEU A 169 2.33 -0.67 -16.85
N HIS A 170 2.69 -1.48 -17.84
CA HIS A 170 2.59 -2.93 -17.79
C HIS A 170 3.94 -3.52 -17.38
N ASN A 171 3.91 -4.64 -16.65
CA ASN A 171 5.11 -5.39 -16.24
C ASN A 171 6.11 -4.52 -15.46
N ALA A 172 5.61 -3.78 -14.46
CA ALA A 172 6.46 -3.03 -13.55
C ALA A 172 7.48 -3.97 -12.87
N PRO A 173 8.80 -3.72 -12.98
CA PRO A 173 9.81 -4.57 -12.36
C PRO A 173 9.95 -4.36 -10.84
N GLY A 174 9.46 -3.22 -10.32
CA GLY A 174 9.24 -3.01 -8.88
C GLY A 174 7.76 -2.75 -8.66
N ALA A 175 7.07 -3.63 -7.95
CA ALA A 175 5.65 -3.50 -7.68
C ALA A 175 5.36 -3.94 -6.25
N GLU A 176 4.88 -3.01 -5.43
CA GLU A 176 4.56 -3.25 -4.02
C GLU A 176 3.47 -4.30 -3.85
N VAL A 177 2.66 -4.50 -4.89
CA VAL A 177 1.62 -5.55 -4.96
C VAL A 177 2.04 -6.83 -5.67
N GLY A 178 3.30 -6.94 -6.07
CA GLY A 178 3.80 -8.11 -6.78
C GLY A 178 3.62 -8.05 -8.29
N PRO A 179 4.11 -9.07 -9.00
CA PRO A 179 4.20 -9.06 -10.45
C PRO A 179 2.84 -9.17 -11.16
N GLY A 180 2.82 -8.80 -12.44
CA GLY A 180 1.69 -9.06 -13.35
C GLY A 180 0.56 -8.03 -13.33
N GLN A 181 0.63 -7.04 -12.44
CA GLN A 181 -0.38 -5.99 -12.34
C GLN A 181 -0.08 -4.80 -13.26
N VAL A 182 -1.12 -4.02 -13.59
CA VAL A 182 -0.99 -2.79 -14.39
C VAL A 182 -1.00 -1.59 -13.45
N ALA A 183 0.07 -0.80 -13.49
CA ALA A 183 0.13 0.45 -12.74
C ALA A 183 -0.62 1.55 -13.49
N THR A 184 -1.47 2.30 -12.80
CA THR A 184 -2.01 3.58 -13.28
C THR A 184 -1.29 4.72 -12.55
N TRP A 185 -0.64 5.60 -13.30
CA TRP A 185 0.15 6.69 -12.71
C TRP A 185 -0.73 7.86 -12.29
N GLY A 186 -0.39 8.46 -11.16
CA GLY A 186 -1.02 9.66 -10.64
C GLY A 186 -0.04 10.69 -10.11
N ARG A 187 -0.61 11.83 -9.74
CA ARG A 187 0.05 12.92 -9.04
C ARG A 187 -0.67 13.11 -7.70
N ALA A 188 0.08 13.05 -6.62
CA ALA A 188 -0.45 13.38 -5.30
C ALA A 188 -0.85 14.87 -5.26
N THR A 189 -2.11 15.16 -4.99
CA THR A 189 -2.61 16.52 -4.73
C THR A 189 -2.48 16.87 -3.25
N VAL A 190 -2.57 15.88 -2.37
CA VAL A 190 -2.30 15.98 -0.93
C VAL A 190 -1.54 14.74 -0.47
N ASP A 191 -0.47 14.94 0.28
CA ASP A 191 0.24 13.88 0.98
C ASP A 191 0.72 14.40 2.34
N ARG A 192 -0.01 14.01 3.39
CA ARG A 192 0.23 14.44 4.77
C ARG A 192 0.23 13.22 5.68
N ALA A 193 1.23 13.11 6.54
CA ALA A 193 1.24 12.16 7.64
C ALA A 193 1.80 12.81 8.90
N GLU A 194 1.16 12.55 10.03
CA GLU A 194 1.58 12.94 11.38
C GLU A 194 1.17 11.81 12.35
N ALA A 195 2.02 10.78 12.46
CA ALA A 195 1.78 9.62 13.33
C ALA A 195 3.06 8.81 13.56
N PHE A 196 3.22 8.22 14.74
CA PHE A 196 4.34 7.30 15.05
C PHE A 196 5.75 7.87 14.75
N GLY A 197 5.90 9.20 14.89
CA GLY A 197 7.14 9.92 14.58
C GLY A 197 7.40 10.13 13.09
N PHE A 198 6.50 9.72 12.20
CA PHE A 198 6.45 10.16 10.82
C PHE A 198 5.76 11.52 10.74
N SER A 199 6.39 12.48 10.06
CA SER A 199 5.87 13.84 9.88
C SER A 199 6.26 14.40 8.52
N TRP A 200 5.28 14.62 7.65
CA TRP A 200 5.48 15.32 6.38
C TRP A 200 4.18 15.95 5.87
N GLU A 201 4.35 16.95 5.02
CA GLU A 201 3.28 17.54 4.22
C GLU A 201 3.85 17.96 2.86
N ARG A 202 3.25 17.44 1.78
CA ARG A 202 3.70 17.70 0.41
C ARG A 202 2.55 17.58 -0.58
N SER A 203 2.79 18.11 -1.78
CA SER A 203 1.90 17.99 -2.93
C SER A 203 2.71 17.96 -4.22
N GLY A 204 2.09 17.49 -5.29
CA GLY A 204 2.70 17.37 -6.61
C GLY A 204 3.76 16.28 -6.75
N LYS A 205 3.82 15.33 -5.83
CA LYS A 205 4.73 14.18 -5.87
C LYS A 205 4.08 12.97 -6.54
N SER A 206 4.87 11.91 -6.70
CA SER A 206 4.40 10.70 -7.35
C SER A 206 3.32 10.00 -6.55
N SER A 207 2.35 9.47 -7.30
CA SER A 207 1.37 8.51 -6.84
C SER A 207 1.19 7.47 -7.93
N LYS A 208 0.82 6.26 -7.56
CA LYS A 208 0.36 5.24 -8.51
C LYS A 208 -0.68 4.38 -7.85
N TYR A 209 -1.54 3.81 -8.68
CA TYR A 209 -2.52 2.82 -8.33
C TYR A 209 -2.13 1.47 -8.96
N PHE A 210 -2.38 0.37 -8.25
CA PHE A 210 -2.36 -0.99 -8.77
C PHE A 210 -3.58 -1.76 -8.25
N PRO A 211 -4.20 -2.63 -9.06
CA PRO A 211 -4.99 -3.72 -8.51
C PRO A 211 -4.07 -4.78 -7.89
N PHE A 212 -4.59 -5.59 -6.98
CA PHE A 212 -3.89 -6.77 -6.47
C PHE A 212 -4.83 -7.97 -6.36
N ASP A 213 -4.27 -9.17 -6.50
CA ASP A 213 -4.92 -10.46 -6.23
C ASP A 213 -3.86 -11.36 -5.61
N TRP A 214 -3.92 -11.51 -4.29
CA TRP A 214 -2.97 -12.27 -3.50
C TRP A 214 -3.63 -13.50 -2.94
N SER A 215 -2.85 -14.57 -2.80
CA SER A 215 -3.24 -15.78 -2.11
C SER A 215 -2.05 -16.39 -1.39
N GLY A 216 -2.32 -17.25 -0.41
CA GLY A 216 -1.33 -18.07 0.26
C GLY A 216 -1.97 -19.33 0.86
N PRO A 217 -1.18 -20.22 1.50
CA PRO A 217 0.17 -19.96 2.03
C PRO A 217 1.36 -20.21 1.06
N ASP A 218 1.12 -20.63 -0.18
CA ASP A 218 2.20 -20.99 -1.15
C ASP A 218 2.87 -19.77 -1.82
#